data_AF-B8IQE5-F1
#
_entry.id   AF-B8IQE5-F1
#
_cell.length_a   1.000
_cell.length_b   1.000
_cell.length_c   1.000
_cell.angle_alpha   90.00
_cell.angle_beta   90.00
_cell.angle_gamma   90.00
#
_symmetry.space_group_name_H-M   'P 1'
#
loop_
_entity.id
_entity.type
_entity.pdbx_description
1 polymer ?
#
loop_
_entity_poly.entity_id
_entity_poly.type
_entity_poly.pdbx_seq_one_letter_code
_entity_poly.pdbx_strand_id
1 'polypeptide(L)'
;MRLTTLIAAGILLAAPALAHEGRGTNGGRVADAGRYHVELVAKDRTVDVYLLDGSEKPVPAAGFTGTAILVVNGKPARVALAPAGGSRLTGTADIPLGTAPKGAVQLTAPDGTTVSGKFN
;
A
#
# COMPACT_ATOMS: atom_id res chain seq x y z
N MET A 1 -42.07 -44.97 -10.70
CA MET A 1 -41.17 -44.41 -11.72
C MET A 1 -40.13 -43.57 -10.99
N ARG A 2 -38.86 -44.00 -10.97
CA ARG A 2 -37.78 -43.38 -10.19
C ARG A 2 -37.07 -42.33 -11.06
N LEU A 3 -37.02 -41.07 -10.62
CA LEU A 3 -36.29 -40.01 -11.31
C LEU A 3 -35.02 -39.70 -10.51
N THR A 4 -33.88 -40.11 -11.03
CA THR A 4 -32.53 -39.84 -10.53
C THR A 4 -32.12 -38.42 -10.92
N THR A 5 -31.95 -37.53 -9.95
CA THR A 5 -31.42 -36.18 -10.18
C THR A 5 -29.91 -36.19 -9.93
N LEU A 6 -29.12 -36.14 -11.01
CA LEU A 6 -27.71 -35.73 -10.94
C LEU A 6 -27.67 -34.19 -10.93
N ILE A 7 -27.03 -33.58 -9.94
CA ILE A 7 -26.57 -32.20 -10.04
C ILE A 7 -25.04 -32.21 -9.87
N ALA A 8 -24.39 -31.77 -10.94
CA ALA A 8 -22.94 -31.68 -11.07
C ALA A 8 -22.36 -30.67 -10.08
N ALA A 9 -21.26 -31.05 -9.41
CA ALA A 9 -20.47 -30.15 -8.60
C ALA A 9 -19.64 -29.22 -9.51
N GLY A 10 -19.99 -27.94 -9.54
CA GLY A 10 -19.20 -26.91 -10.19
C GLY A 10 -17.94 -26.60 -9.36
N ILE A 11 -16.77 -26.91 -9.89
CA ILE A 11 -15.49 -26.52 -9.29
C ILE A 11 -15.29 -25.03 -9.55
N LEU A 12 -15.33 -24.22 -8.49
CA LEU A 12 -15.01 -22.80 -8.54
C LEU A 12 -13.48 -22.65 -8.58
N LEU A 13 -12.92 -22.38 -9.75
CA LEU A 13 -11.51 -22.03 -9.91
C LEU A 13 -11.32 -20.60 -9.37
N ALA A 14 -10.81 -20.48 -8.16
CA ALA A 14 -10.31 -19.21 -7.63
C ALA A 14 -9.05 -18.82 -8.42
N ALA A 15 -9.17 -17.89 -9.35
CA ALA A 15 -8.01 -17.31 -10.03
C ALA A 15 -7.18 -16.51 -9.00
N PRO A 16 -5.84 -16.65 -9.00
CA PRO A 16 -4.99 -15.80 -8.17
C PRO A 16 -5.14 -14.36 -8.67
N ALA A 17 -5.61 -13.46 -7.81
CA ALA A 17 -5.53 -12.03 -8.06
C ALA A 17 -4.05 -11.65 -8.13
N LEU A 18 -3.56 -11.38 -9.35
CA LEU A 18 -2.27 -10.75 -9.58
C LEU A 18 -2.36 -9.34 -9.00
N ALA A 19 -1.81 -9.12 -7.81
CA ALA A 19 -1.62 -7.78 -7.27
C ALA A 19 -0.69 -7.02 -8.23
N HIS A 20 -1.25 -6.10 -9.00
CA HIS A 20 -0.51 -5.31 -9.97
C HIS A 20 0.27 -4.24 -9.19
N GLU A 21 1.57 -4.45 -8.95
CA GLU A 21 2.44 -3.36 -8.49
C GLU A 21 2.59 -2.37 -9.66
N GLY A 22 1.62 -1.47 -9.82
CA GLY A 22 1.64 -0.39 -10.80
C GLY A 22 2.71 0.64 -10.46
N ARG A 23 3.34 1.22 -11.49
CA ARG A 23 4.22 2.38 -11.30
C ARG A 23 3.35 3.62 -11.15
N GLY A 24 3.43 4.28 -10.00
CA GLY A 24 2.64 5.47 -9.72
C GLY A 24 3.16 6.72 -10.44
N THR A 25 2.34 7.77 -10.41
CA THR A 25 2.60 9.04 -11.11
C THR A 25 3.84 9.78 -10.59
N ASN A 26 4.27 9.52 -9.36
CA ASN A 26 5.48 10.09 -8.75
C ASN A 26 6.71 9.20 -8.96
N GLY A 27 6.57 8.12 -9.76
CA GLY A 27 7.63 7.19 -10.11
C GLY A 27 7.88 6.08 -9.07
N GLY A 28 7.02 5.98 -8.05
CA GLY A 28 7.04 4.96 -7.01
C GLY A 28 6.24 3.72 -7.36
N ARG A 29 6.10 2.82 -6.38
CA ARG A 29 5.26 1.62 -6.48
C ARG A 29 3.93 1.88 -5.80
N VAL A 30 2.85 1.43 -6.40
CA VAL A 30 1.49 1.54 -5.84
C VAL A 30 1.09 0.23 -5.18
N ALA A 31 0.42 0.32 -4.03
CA ALA A 31 -0.18 -0.81 -3.34
C ALA A 31 -1.57 -0.47 -2.80
N ASP A 32 -2.46 -1.46 -2.79
CA ASP A 32 -3.78 -1.38 -2.14
C ASP A 32 -3.63 -1.17 -0.63
N ALA A 33 -4.40 -0.25 -0.05
CA ALA A 33 -4.44 0.05 1.38
C ALA A 33 -5.88 0.29 1.86
N GLY A 34 -6.65 -0.79 1.97
CA GLY A 34 -8.07 -0.72 2.36
C GLY A 34 -8.88 0.01 1.29
N ARG A 35 -9.53 1.13 1.65
CA ARG A 35 -10.30 1.96 0.69
C ARG A 35 -9.43 2.94 -0.12
N TYR A 36 -8.13 2.96 0.13
CA TYR A 36 -7.17 3.83 -0.52
C TYR A 36 -6.16 2.99 -1.31
N HIS A 37 -5.42 3.66 -2.18
CA HIS A 37 -4.12 3.17 -2.66
C HIS A 37 -3.03 4.08 -2.13
N VAL A 38 -1.82 3.54 -2.03
CA VAL A 38 -0.64 4.30 -1.62
C VAL A 38 0.49 4.12 -2.60
N GLU A 39 1.06 5.22 -3.08
CA GLU A 39 2.30 5.20 -3.86
C GLU A 39 3.49 5.43 -2.93
N LEU A 40 4.40 4.46 -2.82
CA LEU A 40 5.66 4.56 -2.07
C LEU A 40 6.81 4.96 -3.00
N VAL A 41 7.46 6.07 -2.67
CA VAL A 41 8.72 6.52 -3.29
C VAL A 41 9.80 6.53 -2.22
N ALA A 42 10.86 5.75 -2.41
CA ALA A 42 12.03 5.74 -1.53
C ALA A 42 13.25 6.28 -2.29
N LYS A 43 13.92 7.29 -1.72
CA LYS A 43 15.14 7.87 -2.28
C LYS A 43 16.13 8.19 -1.16
N ASP A 44 17.27 7.53 -1.20
CA ASP A 44 18.27 7.59 -0.12
C ASP A 44 17.62 7.31 1.25
N ARG A 45 17.46 8.32 2.10
CA ARG A 45 16.80 8.21 3.41
C ARG A 45 15.37 8.74 3.44
N THR A 46 14.90 9.35 2.37
CA THR A 46 13.56 9.93 2.31
C THR A 46 12.54 8.89 1.87
N VAL A 47 11.44 8.81 2.61
CA VAL A 47 10.23 8.09 2.24
C VAL A 47 9.15 9.11 1.93
N ASP A 48 8.60 9.02 0.73
CA ASP A 48 7.35 9.68 0.38
C ASP A 48 6.26 8.65 0.15
N VAL A 49 5.08 8.96 0.67
CA VAL A 49 3.86 8.19 0.44
C VAL A 49 2.81 9.14 -0.11
N TYR A 50 2.29 8.85 -1.30
CA TYR A 50 1.19 9.60 -1.88
C TYR A 50 -0.11 8.81 -1.70
N LEU A 51 -1.11 9.45 -1.10
CA LEU A 51 -2.42 8.87 -0.86
C LEU A 51 -3.31 9.02 -2.10
N LEU A 52 -3.96 7.94 -2.48
CA LEU A 52 -4.85 7.87 -3.63
C LEU A 52 -6.19 7.25 -3.22
N ASP A 53 -7.28 7.59 -3.91
CA ASP A 53 -8.56 6.91 -3.78
C ASP A 53 -8.59 5.60 -4.58
N GLY A 54 -9.70 4.85 -4.50
CA GLY A 54 -9.85 3.60 -5.24
C GLY A 54 -9.82 3.72 -6.78
N SER A 55 -9.88 4.94 -7.32
CA SER A 55 -9.71 5.27 -8.75
C SER A 55 -8.35 5.89 -9.05
N GLU A 56 -7.38 5.72 -8.15
CA GLU A 56 -6.02 6.27 -8.23
C GLU A 56 -5.94 7.80 -8.32
N LYS A 57 -6.96 8.53 -7.84
CA LYS A 57 -6.92 9.99 -7.76
C LYS A 57 -6.29 10.47 -6.45
N PRO A 58 -5.46 11.52 -6.46
CA PRO A 58 -4.86 12.06 -5.25
C PRO A 58 -5.89 12.45 -4.17
N VAL A 59 -5.68 11.97 -2.94
CA VAL A 59 -6.47 12.34 -1.75
C VAL A 59 -5.63 13.24 -0.85
N PRO A 60 -6.15 14.36 -0.34
CA PRO A 60 -5.42 15.21 0.58
C PRO A 60 -4.91 14.43 1.81
N ALA A 61 -3.61 14.54 2.07
CA ALA A 61 -2.98 13.87 3.22
C ALA A 61 -3.22 14.60 4.55
N ALA A 62 -3.86 15.77 4.54
CA ALA A 62 -4.13 16.54 5.75
C ALA A 62 -4.94 15.71 6.76
N GLY A 63 -4.47 15.69 8.01
CA GLY A 63 -5.07 14.91 9.10
C GLY A 63 -4.73 13.42 9.09
N PHE A 64 -4.02 12.91 8.08
CA PHE A 64 -3.45 11.56 8.13
C PHE A 64 -2.16 11.55 8.95
N THR A 65 -1.88 10.41 9.57
CA THR A 65 -0.56 10.06 10.10
C THR A 65 -0.18 8.68 9.58
N GLY A 66 1.10 8.29 9.69
CA GLY A 66 1.49 6.95 9.26
C GLY A 66 2.86 6.50 9.72
N THR A 67 3.17 5.26 9.39
CA THR A 67 4.49 4.66 9.57
C THR A 67 4.80 3.76 8.37
N ALA A 68 5.93 4.03 7.70
CA ALA A 68 6.51 3.08 6.76
C ALA A 68 7.43 2.11 7.53
N ILE A 69 7.22 0.81 7.35
CA ILE A 69 8.02 -0.26 7.92
C ILE A 69 8.69 -0.97 6.75
N LEU A 70 9.94 -0.60 6.48
CA LEU A 70 10.68 -1.00 5.29
C LEU A 70 11.82 -1.94 5.67
N VAL A 71 12.05 -2.99 4.88
CA VAL A 71 13.11 -3.96 5.12
C VAL A 71 14.39 -3.47 4.45
N VAL A 72 15.42 -3.22 5.26
CA VAL A 72 16.75 -2.79 4.82
C VAL A 72 17.77 -3.73 5.46
N ASN A 73 18.65 -4.34 4.66
CA ASN A 73 19.65 -5.31 5.13
C ASN A 73 19.05 -6.43 6.01
N GLY A 74 17.86 -6.91 5.65
CA GLY A 74 17.14 -7.95 6.39
C GLY A 74 16.49 -7.51 7.71
N LYS A 75 16.52 -6.22 8.05
CA LYS A 75 15.93 -5.68 9.29
C LYS A 75 14.86 -4.63 8.99
N PRO A 76 13.82 -4.50 9.83
CA PRO A 76 12.82 -3.46 9.67
C PRO A 76 13.37 -2.08 10.10
N ALA A 77 13.36 -1.12 9.19
CA ALA A 77 13.48 0.31 9.44
C ALA A 77 12.06 0.90 9.57
N ARG A 78 11.78 1.61 10.67
CA ARG A 78 10.50 2.29 10.88
C ARG A 78 10.68 3.78 10.66
N VAL A 79 9.84 4.35 9.80
CA VAL A 79 9.87 5.76 9.43
C VAL A 79 8.51 6.35 9.74
N ALA A 80 8.46 7.28 10.69
CA ALA A 80 7.26 8.05 10.97
C ALA A 80 6.95 8.95 9.77
N LEU A 81 5.67 9.02 9.37
CA LEU A 81 5.21 9.79 8.23
C LEU A 81 4.29 10.91 8.70
N ALA A 82 4.53 12.12 8.20
CA ALA A 82 3.70 13.29 8.44
C ALA A 82 3.25 13.94 7.11
N PRO A 83 2.07 14.59 7.06
CA PRO A 83 1.62 15.30 5.87
C PRO A 83 2.61 16.39 5.43
N ALA A 84 2.89 16.47 4.13
CA ALA A 84 3.81 17.43 3.51
C ALA A 84 3.14 18.29 2.42
N GLY A 85 1.81 18.41 2.49
CA GLY A 85 0.99 19.11 1.50
C GLY A 85 0.50 18.21 0.37
N GLY A 86 -0.59 18.63 -0.30
CA GLY A 86 -1.24 17.83 -1.33
C GLY A 86 -1.66 16.45 -0.80
N SER A 87 -1.36 15.39 -1.56
CA SER A 87 -1.59 13.99 -1.16
C SER A 87 -0.40 13.32 -0.48
N ARG A 88 0.67 14.06 -0.19
CA ARG A 88 1.95 13.50 0.25
C ARG A 88 2.04 13.44 1.77
N LEU A 89 2.46 12.29 2.27
CA LEU A 89 3.13 12.12 3.55
C LEU A 89 4.62 11.87 3.33
N THR A 90 5.47 12.38 4.21
CA THR A 90 6.93 12.19 4.12
C THR A 90 7.55 11.86 5.48
N GLY A 91 8.71 11.22 5.43
CA GLY A 91 9.54 10.94 6.59
C GLY A 91 10.98 10.62 6.20
N THR A 92 11.86 10.61 7.20
CA THR A 92 13.29 10.34 7.02
C THR A 92 13.67 9.10 7.83
N ALA A 93 14.32 8.15 7.19
CA ALA A 93 14.90 6.97 7.82
C ALA A 93 16.30 7.25 8.40
N ASP A 94 16.67 6.51 9.44
CA ASP A 94 18.02 6.60 10.02
C ASP A 94 19.11 6.05 9.10
N ILE A 95 18.72 5.16 8.17
CA ILE A 95 19.61 4.48 7.23
C ILE A 95 19.09 4.60 5.79
N PRO A 96 19.98 4.56 4.77
CA PRO A 96 19.56 4.52 3.38
C PRO A 96 18.69 3.30 3.07
N LEU A 97 17.58 3.50 2.36
CA LEU A 97 16.50 2.52 2.18
C LEU A 97 16.65 1.62 0.94
N GLY A 98 17.58 1.96 0.04
CA GLY A 98 17.62 1.40 -1.30
C GLY A 98 16.48 1.93 -2.19
N THR A 99 16.46 1.54 -3.46
CA THR A 99 15.54 2.10 -4.47
C THR A 99 14.16 1.45 -4.51
N ALA A 100 14.01 0.24 -3.96
CA ALA A 100 12.75 -0.51 -3.93
C ALA A 100 12.65 -1.40 -2.67
N PRO A 101 12.61 -0.82 -1.47
CA PRO A 101 12.54 -1.60 -0.23
C PRO A 101 11.19 -2.32 -0.11
N LYS A 102 11.23 -3.62 0.23
CA LYS A 102 10.03 -4.37 0.63
C LYS A 102 9.50 -3.84 1.97
N GLY A 103 8.22 -4.01 2.26
CA GLY A 103 7.67 -3.60 3.54
C GLY A 103 6.19 -3.32 3.52
N ALA A 104 5.76 -2.48 4.45
CA ALA A 104 4.37 -1.99 4.50
C ALA A 104 4.32 -0.53 4.92
N VAL A 105 3.28 0.16 4.49
CA VAL A 105 2.92 1.50 4.97
C VAL A 105 1.61 1.39 5.71
N GLN A 106 1.61 1.71 7.00
CA GLN A 106 0.40 1.85 7.81
C GLN A 106 -0.01 3.31 7.87
N LEU A 107 -1.28 3.61 7.61
CA LEU A 107 -1.85 4.94 7.69
C LEU A 107 -3.02 4.96 8.66
N THR A 108 -3.11 6.03 9.44
CA THR A 108 -4.29 6.36 10.24
C THR A 108 -4.98 7.55 9.58
N ALA A 109 -6.25 7.36 9.20
CA ALA A 109 -7.08 8.39 8.60
C ALA A 109 -7.61 9.38 9.68
N PRO A 110 -8.11 10.56 9.28
CA PRO A 110 -8.65 11.55 10.22
C PRO A 110 -9.83 11.04 11.06
N ASP A 111 -10.55 10.02 10.57
CA ASP A 111 -11.63 9.35 11.29
C ASP A 111 -11.15 8.27 12.28
N GLY A 112 -9.83 8.09 12.42
CA GLY A 112 -9.19 7.08 13.27
C GLY A 112 -9.04 5.71 12.61
N THR A 113 -9.59 5.48 11.43
CA THR A 113 -9.45 4.19 10.73
C THR A 113 -8.00 3.95 10.32
N THR A 114 -7.50 2.75 10.59
CA THR A 114 -6.16 2.33 10.16
C THR A 114 -6.23 1.43 8.92
N VAL A 115 -5.37 1.69 7.94
CA VAL A 115 -5.20 0.89 6.73
C VAL A 115 -3.72 0.56 6.51
N SER A 116 -3.42 -0.45 5.68
CA SER A 116 -2.05 -0.86 5.40
C SER A 116 -1.87 -1.26 3.94
N GLY A 117 -0.86 -0.71 3.29
CA GLY A 117 -0.40 -1.13 1.95
C GLY A 117 0.90 -1.91 2.03
N LYS A 118 0.98 -3.05 1.33
CA LYS A 118 2.15 -3.95 1.34
C LYS A 118 2.92 -3.87 0.03
N PHE A 119 4.25 -3.90 0.13
CA PHE A 119 5.20 -3.82 -0.99
C PHE A 119 6.14 -5.01 -0.94
N ASN A 120 6.16 -5.85 -1.98
CA ASN A 120 6.93 -7.10 -1.99
C ASN A 120 8.19 -7.06 -2.85
#